data_AF-A0A497MUZ6-F1
#
_entry.id   AF-A0A497MUZ6-F1
#
_cell.length_a   1.000
_cell.length_b   1.000
_cell.length_c   1.000
_cell.angle_alpha   90.00
_cell.angle_beta   90.00
_cell.angle_gamma   90.00
#
_symmetry.space_group_name_H-M   'P 1'
#
loop_
_entity.id
_entity.type
_entity.pdbx_description
1 polymer ?
#
loop_
_entity_poly.entity_id
_entity_poly.type
_entity_poly.pdbx_seq_one_letter_code
_entity_poly.pdbx_strand_id
1 'polypeptide(L)'
;MSTQPPKFYKNPSIATILSFFFMGLGQIYNGQIGKGVVFIILYGISVALMWVVIGFVTTPILWIWGMVDANNSAKKINEKIAAE
;
A
#
# COMPACT_ATOMS: atom_id res chain seq x y z
N MET A 1 -12.85 -26.16 -25.85
CA MET A 1 -12.90 -25.46 -24.55
C MET A 1 -11.58 -24.74 -24.37
N SER A 2 -11.56 -23.41 -24.47
CA SER A 2 -10.37 -22.62 -24.12
C SER A 2 -10.21 -22.67 -22.61
N THR A 3 -9.25 -23.47 -22.13
CA THR A 3 -8.91 -23.57 -20.72
C THR A 3 -8.17 -22.29 -20.31
N GLN A 4 -8.92 -21.28 -19.87
CA GLN A 4 -8.31 -20.07 -19.31
C GLN A 4 -7.54 -20.44 -18.04
N PRO A 5 -6.31 -19.94 -17.84
CA PRO A 5 -5.55 -20.21 -16.62
C PRO A 5 -6.27 -19.62 -15.39
N PRO A 6 -6.04 -20.17 -14.19
CA PRO A 6 -6.64 -19.65 -12.97
C PRO A 6 -6.18 -18.21 -12.69
N LYS A 7 -7.13 -17.33 -12.34
CA LYS A 7 -6.89 -15.94 -11.95
C LYS A 7 -6.72 -15.82 -10.44
N PHE A 8 -5.69 -15.09 -10.00
CA PHE A 8 -5.36 -14.92 -8.58
C PHE A 8 -5.58 -13.49 -8.10
N TYR A 9 -6.56 -13.29 -7.22
CA TYR A 9 -6.89 -11.97 -6.67
C TYR A 9 -6.07 -11.64 -5.41
N LYS A 10 -5.82 -10.36 -5.20
CA LYS A 10 -5.22 -9.79 -3.98
C LYS A 10 -6.29 -9.57 -2.92
N ASN A 11 -5.93 -9.70 -1.64
CA ASN A 11 -6.83 -9.37 -0.54
C ASN A 11 -6.59 -7.91 -0.08
N PRO A 12 -7.53 -6.97 -0.29
CA PRO A 12 -7.35 -5.57 0.08
C PRO A 12 -7.20 -5.35 1.59
N SER A 13 -7.89 -6.16 2.41
CA SER A 13 -7.79 -6.08 3.86
C SER A 13 -6.40 -6.46 4.34
N ILE A 14 -5.79 -7.51 3.77
CA ILE A 14 -4.41 -7.88 4.09
C ILE A 14 -3.44 -6.77 3.68
N ALA A 15 -3.60 -6.21 2.48
CA ALA A 15 -2.78 -5.07 2.03
C ALA A 15 -2.89 -3.87 3.00
N THR A 16 -4.09 -3.59 3.50
CA THR A 16 -4.35 -2.52 4.47
C THR A 16 -3.67 -2.79 5.81
N ILE A 17 -3.82 -4.00 6.36
CA ILE A 17 -3.22 -4.41 7.65
C ILE A 17 -1.70 -4.37 7.56
N LEU A 18 -1.12 -4.77 6.44
CA LEU A 18 0.32 -4.66 6.22
C LEU A 18 0.78 -3.19 6.27
N SER A 19 0.06 -2.29 5.59
CA SER A 19 0.34 -0.86 5.65
C SER A 19 0.08 -0.23 7.02
N PHE A 20 -0.84 -0.78 7.83
CA PHE A 20 -1.07 -0.37 9.22
C PHE A 20 0.19 -0.63 10.06
N PHE A 21 0.79 -1.81 9.97
CA PHE A 21 2.01 -2.12 10.72
C PHE A 21 3.22 -1.35 10.22
N PHE A 22 3.35 -1.19 8.90
CA PHE A 22 4.43 -0.41 8.33
C PHE A 22 4.06 0.11 6.94
N MET A 23 4.11 1.43 6.80
CA MET A 23 3.74 2.11 5.57
C MET A 23 4.62 1.64 4.39
N GLY A 24 3.99 1.23 3.29
CA GLY A 24 4.66 0.69 2.10
C GLY A 24 4.61 -0.82 1.95
N LEU A 25 4.35 -1.59 3.04
CA LEU A 25 4.25 -3.05 2.96
C LEU A 25 3.05 -3.53 2.15
N GLY A 26 1.90 -2.86 2.27
CA GLY A 26 0.72 -3.20 1.47
C GLY A 26 0.94 -3.04 -0.03
N GLN A 27 1.69 -2.02 -0.43
CA GLN A 27 2.10 -1.79 -1.82
C GLN A 27 3.06 -2.88 -2.31
N ILE A 28 4.01 -3.31 -1.46
CA ILE A 28 4.91 -4.42 -1.76
C ILE A 28 4.13 -5.74 -1.93
N TYR A 29 3.17 -6.03 -1.05
CA TYR A 29 2.28 -7.19 -1.15
C TYR A 29 1.46 -7.19 -2.46
N ASN A 30 1.04 -6.01 -2.91
CA ASN A 30 0.34 -5.82 -4.17
C ASN A 30 1.27 -5.98 -5.40
N GLY A 31 2.58 -6.24 -5.22
CA GLY A 31 3.56 -6.33 -6.30
C GLY A 31 4.05 -4.96 -6.81
N GLN A 32 3.65 -3.87 -6.17
CA GLN A 32 4.06 -2.51 -6.53
C GLN A 32 5.31 -2.08 -5.75
N ILE A 33 6.42 -2.80 -5.95
CA ILE A 33 7.65 -2.63 -5.15
C ILE A 33 8.18 -1.20 -5.16
N GLY A 34 8.35 -0.60 -6.35
CA GLY A 34 8.85 0.77 -6.47
C GLY A 34 7.97 1.78 -5.73
N LYS A 35 6.64 1.62 -5.81
CA LYS A 35 5.69 2.44 -5.06
C LYS A 35 5.85 2.22 -3.55
N GLY A 36 5.95 0.98 -3.10
CA GLY A 36 6.16 0.64 -1.69
C GLY A 36 7.44 1.27 -1.12
N VAL A 37 8.54 1.21 -1.86
CA VAL A 37 9.82 1.85 -1.46
C VAL A 37 9.66 3.36 -1.29
N VAL A 38 8.96 4.04 -2.22
CA VAL A 38 8.68 5.48 -2.08
C VAL A 38 7.89 5.78 -0.81
N PHE A 39 6.86 4.98 -0.51
CA PHE A 39 6.10 5.13 0.74
C PHE A 39 6.99 4.92 1.97
N ILE A 40 7.87 3.91 1.98
CA ILE A 40 8.80 3.68 3.09
C ILE A 40 9.73 4.88 3.31
N ILE A 41 10.29 5.45 2.24
CA ILE A 41 11.17 6.62 2.33
C ILE A 41 10.42 7.84 2.87
N LEU A 42 9.22 8.12 2.34
CA LEU A 42 8.38 9.23 2.83
C LEU A 42 8.01 9.05 4.30
N TYR A 43 7.70 7.82 4.71
CA TYR A 43 7.41 7.49 6.10
C TYR A 43 8.62 7.76 6.99
N GLY A 44 9.81 7.28 6.59
CA GLY A 44 11.07 7.51 7.31
C GLY A 44 11.41 8.99 7.47
N ILE A 45 11.23 9.80 6.41
CA ILE A 45 11.40 11.25 6.47
C ILE A 45 10.40 11.88 7.44
N SER A 46 9.12 11.50 7.38
CA SER A 46 8.09 12.05 8.27
C SER A 46 8.34 11.68 9.73
N VAL A 47 8.80 10.47 10.01
CA VAL A 47 9.23 10.04 11.35
C VAL A 47 10.42 10.87 11.83
N ALA A 48 11.41 11.14 10.98
CA ALA A 48 12.52 12.02 11.32
C ALA A 48 12.06 13.47 11.61
N LEU A 49 10.98 13.94 10.99
CA LEU A 49 10.40 15.25 11.27
C LEU A 49 9.64 15.32 12.61
N MET A 50 9.43 14.20 13.32
CA MET A 50 8.80 14.23 14.65
C MET A 50 9.66 15.00 15.67
N TRP A 51 10.97 15.13 15.44
CA TRP A 51 11.85 15.97 16.25
C TRP A 51 11.52 17.47 16.19
N VAL A 52 10.73 17.92 15.21
CA VAL A 52 10.42 19.34 14.96
C VAL A 52 8.92 19.64 15.12
N VAL A 53 8.17 18.85 15.92
CA VAL A 53 6.71 18.95 16.15
C VAL A 53 5.84 18.69 14.91
N ILE A 54 6.25 19.13 13.72
CA ILE A 54 5.54 18.96 12.46
C ILE A 54 5.36 17.48 12.06
N GLY A 55 6.29 16.60 12.48
CA GLY A 55 6.15 15.16 12.28
C GLY A 55 4.90 14.58 12.94
N PHE A 56 4.47 15.09 14.10
CA PHE A 56 3.30 14.56 14.81
C PHE A 56 2.00 14.69 14.01
N VAL A 57 1.92 15.65 13.10
CA VAL A 57 0.76 15.83 12.21
C VAL A 57 0.98 15.11 10.89
N THR A 58 2.18 15.24 10.30
CA THR A 58 2.45 14.66 8.97
C THR A 58 2.51 13.13 8.98
N THR A 59 3.05 12.52 10.04
CA THR A 59 3.20 11.06 10.15
C THR A 59 1.85 10.33 10.17
N PRO A 60 0.86 10.67 11.01
CA PRO A 60 -0.43 9.98 10.98
C PRO A 60 -1.20 10.20 9.67
N ILE A 61 -1.09 11.37 9.04
CA ILE A 61 -1.71 11.64 7.74
C ILE A 61 -1.13 10.73 6.67
N LEU A 62 0.21 10.69 6.55
CA LEU A 62 0.89 9.83 5.58
C LEU A 62 0.59 8.36 5.85
N TRP A 63 0.59 7.94 7.12
CA TRP A 63 0.29 6.57 7.52
C TRP A 63 -1.13 6.13 7.10
N ILE A 64 -2.14 6.95 7.37
CA ILE A 64 -3.53 6.69 6.92
C ILE A 64 -3.60 6.65 5.40
N TRP A 65 -2.92 7.59 4.72
CA TRP A 65 -2.87 7.59 3.27
C TRP A 65 -2.23 6.30 2.72
N GLY A 66 -1.16 5.81 3.33
CA GLY A 66 -0.52 4.53 2.97
C GLY A 66 -1.44 3.31 3.10
N MET A 67 -2.33 3.30 4.10
CA MET A 67 -3.37 2.28 4.26
C MET A 67 -4.43 2.35 3.16
N VAL A 68 -4.98 3.55 2.93
CA VAL A 68 -6.00 3.78 1.89
C VAL A 68 -5.46 3.44 0.50
N ASP A 69 -4.22 3.84 0.22
CA ASP A 69 -3.55 3.56 -1.04
C ASP A 69 -3.34 2.06 -1.27
N ALA A 70 -2.88 1.32 -0.26
CA ALA A 70 -2.68 -0.13 -0.37
C ALA A 70 -4.01 -0.86 -0.64
N ASN A 71 -5.08 -0.46 0.03
CA ASN A 71 -6.42 -1.00 -0.19
C ASN A 71 -6.91 -0.75 -1.63
N ASN A 72 -6.83 0.50 -2.08
CA ASN A 72 -7.31 0.91 -3.40
C ASN A 72 -6.46 0.29 -4.52
N SER A 73 -5.14 0.20 -4.34
CA SER A 73 -4.25 -0.51 -5.26
C SER A 73 -4.64 -1.99 -5.38
N ALA A 74 -4.92 -2.68 -4.28
CA ALA A 74 -5.33 -4.08 -4.32
C ALA A 74 -6.64 -4.27 -5.09
N LYS A 75 -7.65 -3.40 -4.85
CA LYS A 75 -8.91 -3.41 -5.60
C LYS A 75 -8.70 -3.17 -7.10
N LYS A 76 -7.89 -2.17 -7.45
CA LYS A 76 -7.58 -1.84 -8.85
C LYS A 76 -6.85 -2.97 -9.57
N ILE A 77 -5.97 -3.70 -8.88
CA ILE A 77 -5.31 -4.89 -9.44
C ILE A 77 -6.35 -5.99 -9.70
N ASN A 78 -7.27 -6.23 -8.75
CA ASN A 78 -8.33 -7.22 -8.91
C ASN A 78 -9.28 -6.88 -10.07
N GLU A 79 -9.62 -5.61 -10.25
CA GLU A 79 -10.44 -5.13 -11.37
C GLU A 79 -9.77 -5.40 -12.71
N LYS A 80 -8.45 -5.16 -12.82
CA LYS A 80 -7.69 -5.48 -14.03
C LYS A 80 -7.68 -6.97 -14.33
N ILE A 81 -7.42 -7.81 -13.32
CA ILE A 81 -7.45 -9.27 -13.45
C ILE A 81 -8.84 -9.76 -13.88
N ALA A 82 -9.91 -9.13 -13.40
CA ALA A 82 -11.27 -9.50 -13.78
C ALA A 82 -11.59 -9.15 -15.25
N ALA A 83 -11.01 -8.06 -15.77
CA ALA A 83 -11.23 -7.58 -17.14
C ALA A 83 -10.39 -8.29 -18.22
N GLU A 84 -9.29 -8.95 -17.84
CA GLU A 84 -8.48 -9.81 -18.71
C GLU A 84 -9.21 -11.09 -19.14
#